data_AF-A0AAV3PZ93-F1
#
_entry.id   AF-A0AAV3PZ93-F1
#
_cell.length_a   1.000
_cell.length_b   1.000
_cell.length_c   1.000
_cell.angle_alpha   90.00
_cell.angle_beta   90.00
_cell.angle_gamma   90.00
#
_symmetry.space_group_name_H-M   'P 1'
#
loop_
_entity.id
_entity.type
_entity.pdbx_description
1 polymer ?
#
loop_
_entity_poly.entity_id
_entity_poly.type
_entity_poly.pdbx_seq_one_letter_code
_entity_poly.pdbx_strand_id
1 'polypeptide(L)'
;MDSTNMDIALLLMILCFVYLWCRFRNSNGKRCVIPSNWPVVGMIPGLLCNLHRIHEYGVDVLESSGGTFMFKGPWFTNVDMLITCDPTNVHYILSKNFLNFGRGPQFKKMFADLGDGIFNAEGEFWGIQRKTTQAVFHHSGFKNFLVMSTRDKVEKGMIQVLDHVSKLGIDVDLQELIQRFAFDITCVLLLDYDPASLSVEFPDFPFNRAFAEAEEAIFFRHIAGSYLEVPTVASNR
;
A
#
# COMPACT_ATOMS: atom_id res chain seq x y z
N MET A 1 -10.48 -40.76 -13.02
CA MET A 1 -10.70 -39.48 -13.73
C MET A 1 -9.32 -38.95 -14.03
N ASP A 2 -8.90 -39.07 -15.28
CA ASP A 2 -7.50 -38.84 -15.69
C ASP A 2 -7.13 -37.37 -15.58
N SER A 3 -5.91 -37.07 -15.14
CA SER A 3 -5.45 -35.69 -14.89
C SER A 3 -5.62 -34.80 -16.12
N THR A 4 -5.43 -35.37 -17.30
CA THR A 4 -5.60 -34.72 -18.61
C THR A 4 -7.02 -34.19 -18.85
N ASN A 5 -8.05 -34.88 -18.37
CA ASN A 5 -9.44 -34.41 -18.50
C ASN A 5 -9.76 -33.24 -17.56
N MET A 6 -9.11 -33.17 -16.39
CA MET A 6 -9.20 -32.02 -15.51
C MET A 6 -8.51 -30.79 -16.12
N ASP A 7 -7.32 -30.97 -16.70
CA ASP A 7 -6.55 -29.88 -17.31
C ASP A 7 -7.31 -29.27 -18.51
N ILE A 8 -7.92 -30.11 -19.34
CA ILE A 8 -8.74 -29.66 -20.49
C ILE A 8 -9.99 -28.89 -20.02
N ALA A 9 -10.68 -29.38 -18.98
CA ALA A 9 -11.84 -28.68 -18.43
C ALA A 9 -11.46 -27.30 -17.86
N LEU A 10 -10.30 -27.20 -17.20
CA LEU A 10 -9.78 -25.96 -16.64
C LEU A 10 -9.43 -24.95 -17.74
N LEU A 11 -8.79 -25.41 -18.82
CA LEU A 11 -8.50 -24.60 -20.01
C LEU A 11 -9.79 -24.08 -20.67
N LEU A 12 -10.82 -24.91 -20.82
CA LEU A 12 -12.10 -24.51 -21.39
C LEU A 12 -12.81 -23.47 -20.51
N MET A 13 -12.75 -23.62 -19.18
CA MET A 13 -13.29 -22.63 -18.25
C MET A 13 -12.56 -21.29 -18.35
N ILE A 14 -11.23 -21.30 -18.44
CA ILE A 14 -10.42 -20.08 -18.62
C ILE A 14 -10.75 -19.43 -19.97
N LEU A 15 -10.83 -20.19 -21.05
CA LEU A 15 -11.17 -19.68 -22.39
C LEU A 15 -12.59 -19.09 -22.43
N CYS A 16 -13.56 -19.74 -21.79
CA CYS A 16 -14.92 -19.21 -21.62
C CYS A 16 -14.92 -17.90 -20.81
N PHE A 17 -14.17 -17.84 -19.71
CA PHE A 17 -14.02 -16.64 -18.90
C PHE A 17 -13.41 -15.49 -19.70
N VAL A 18 -12.32 -15.75 -20.42
CA VAL A 18 -11.64 -14.76 -21.29
C VAL A 18 -12.56 -14.31 -22.42
N TYR A 19 -13.32 -15.22 -23.03
CA TYR A 19 -14.29 -14.87 -24.07
C TYR A 19 -15.42 -13.99 -23.55
N LEU A 20 -16.02 -14.34 -22.40
CA LEU A 20 -17.05 -13.53 -21.76
C LEU A 20 -16.50 -12.17 -21.33
N TRP A 21 -15.29 -12.12 -20.79
CA TRP A 21 -14.57 -10.90 -20.45
C TRP A 21 -14.37 -9.99 -21.65
N CYS A 22 -13.84 -10.52 -22.76
CA CYS A 22 -13.62 -9.78 -24.00
C CYS A 22 -14.93 -9.27 -24.60
N ARG A 23 -15.97 -10.11 -24.62
CA ARG A 23 -17.30 -9.74 -25.13
C ARG A 23 -17.94 -8.63 -24.29
N PHE A 24 -17.79 -8.70 -22.97
CA PHE A 24 -18.34 -7.69 -22.06
C PHE A 24 -17.56 -6.37 -22.14
N ARG A 25 -16.22 -6.43 -22.20
CA ARG A 25 -15.36 -5.27 -22.45
C ARG A 25 -15.74 -4.55 -23.74
N ASN A 26 -16.10 -5.30 -24.79
CA ASN A 26 -16.53 -4.75 -26.07
C ASN A 26 -17.99 -4.22 -26.04
N SER A 27 -18.87 -4.81 -25.24
CA SER A 27 -20.28 -4.38 -25.09
C SER A 27 -20.43 -3.11 -24.25
N ASN A 28 -19.51 -2.83 -23.32
CA ASN A 28 -19.48 -1.63 -22.48
C ASN A 28 -18.85 -0.42 -23.20
N GLY A 29 -19.11 -0.25 -24.50
CA GLY A 29 -18.69 0.92 -25.28
C GLY A 29 -19.20 2.28 -24.76
N LYS A 30 -20.01 2.28 -23.69
CA LYS A 30 -20.25 3.44 -22.82
C LYS A 30 -19.44 3.24 -21.55
N ARG A 31 -18.45 4.10 -21.29
CA ARG A 31 -17.59 4.08 -20.08
C ARG A 31 -18.46 4.09 -18.82
N CYS A 32 -18.81 2.91 -18.32
CA CYS A 32 -19.39 2.77 -16.99
C CYS A 32 -18.23 2.84 -16.01
N VAL A 33 -18.16 3.93 -15.26
CA VAL A 33 -17.10 4.19 -14.28
C VAL A 33 -17.17 3.20 -13.11
N ILE A 34 -18.39 2.75 -12.78
CA ILE A 34 -18.62 1.79 -11.71
C ILE A 34 -18.25 0.37 -12.19
N PRO A 35 -17.41 -0.38 -11.45
CA PRO A 35 -17.06 -1.74 -11.81
C PRO A 35 -18.31 -2.63 -11.84
N SER A 36 -18.41 -3.42 -12.89
CA SER A 36 -19.48 -4.42 -12.99
C SER A 36 -19.26 -5.53 -11.95
N ASN A 37 -20.33 -5.92 -11.27
CA ASN A 37 -20.31 -7.02 -10.32
C ASN A 37 -20.55 -8.35 -11.05
N TRP A 38 -19.49 -9.11 -11.32
CA TRP A 38 -19.57 -10.37 -12.03
C TRP A 38 -20.00 -11.53 -11.12
N PRO A 39 -20.69 -12.54 -11.68
CA PRO A 39 -20.91 -13.79 -10.97
C PRO A 39 -19.58 -14.38 -10.51
N VAL A 40 -19.54 -14.91 -9.28
CA VAL A 40 -18.39 -15.59 -8.66
C VAL A 40 -17.21 -14.70 -8.31
N VAL A 41 -16.71 -13.85 -9.22
CA VAL A 41 -15.47 -13.05 -9.04
C VAL A 41 -15.71 -11.59 -8.60
N GLY A 42 -16.96 -11.17 -8.48
CA GLY A 42 -17.30 -9.83 -8.01
C GLY A 42 -16.85 -8.71 -8.94
N MET A 43 -16.41 -7.60 -8.37
CA MET A 43 -15.94 -6.39 -9.06
C MET A 43 -14.44 -6.40 -9.40
N ILE A 44 -13.74 -7.48 -9.08
CA ILE A 44 -12.30 -7.67 -9.33
C ILE A 44 -11.88 -7.47 -10.78
N PRO A 45 -12.64 -7.98 -11.77
CA PRO A 45 -12.36 -7.72 -13.18
C PRO A 45 -12.09 -6.25 -13.53
N GLY A 46 -12.98 -5.38 -13.02
CA GLY A 46 -12.90 -3.94 -13.26
C GLY A 46 -11.71 -3.31 -12.54
N LEU A 47 -11.40 -3.79 -11.33
CA LEU A 47 -10.23 -3.35 -10.56
C LEU A 47 -8.92 -3.68 -11.31
N LEU A 48 -8.74 -4.95 -11.72
CA LEU A 48 -7.52 -5.40 -12.41
C LEU A 48 -7.27 -4.66 -13.72
N CYS A 49 -8.33 -4.38 -14.50
CA CYS A 49 -8.23 -3.58 -15.72
C CYS A 49 -7.71 -2.16 -15.48
N ASN A 50 -8.02 -1.59 -14.31
CA ASN A 50 -7.73 -0.20 -13.96
C ASN A 50 -6.60 -0.06 -12.94
N LEU A 51 -5.88 -1.14 -12.60
CA LEU A 51 -4.78 -1.08 -11.62
C LEU A 51 -3.69 -0.06 -11.97
N HIS A 52 -3.37 0.07 -13.27
CA HIS A 52 -2.39 1.04 -13.77
C HIS A 52 -2.78 2.51 -13.52
N ARG A 53 -4.04 2.77 -13.18
CA ARG A 53 -4.64 4.08 -12.89
C ARG A 53 -5.50 4.02 -11.63
N ILE A 54 -5.08 3.22 -10.66
CA ILE A 54 -5.91 2.84 -9.50
C ILE A 54 -6.41 4.06 -8.71
N HIS A 55 -5.58 5.10 -8.62
CA HIS A 55 -5.91 6.33 -7.92
C HIS A 55 -6.96 7.15 -8.69
N GLU A 56 -6.77 7.39 -10.00
CA GLU A 56 -7.77 8.11 -10.80
C GLU A 56 -9.09 7.32 -10.87
N TYR A 57 -9.00 6.00 -11.06
CA TYR A 57 -10.17 5.14 -11.08
C TYR A 57 -10.95 5.16 -9.76
N GLY A 58 -10.26 5.18 -8.62
CA GLY A 58 -10.88 5.31 -7.31
C GLY A 58 -11.63 6.64 -7.14
N VAL A 59 -11.04 7.74 -7.64
CA VAL A 59 -11.70 9.05 -7.67
C VAL A 59 -12.95 9.00 -8.53
N ASP A 60 -12.84 8.53 -9.77
CA ASP A 60 -13.97 8.44 -10.70
C ASP A 60 -15.14 7.63 -10.10
N VAL A 61 -14.84 6.49 -9.46
CA VAL A 61 -15.84 5.63 -8.80
C VAL A 61 -16.53 6.36 -7.64
N LEU A 62 -15.77 7.03 -6.78
CA LEU A 62 -16.31 7.75 -5.62
C LEU A 62 -17.14 8.96 -6.05
N GLU A 63 -16.70 9.73 -7.04
CA GLU A 63 -17.49 10.84 -7.58
C GLU A 63 -18.82 10.35 -8.17
N SER A 64 -18.76 9.25 -8.94
CA SER A 64 -19.95 8.65 -9.55
C SER A 64 -20.91 8.04 -8.53
N SER A 65 -20.44 7.69 -7.33
CA SER A 65 -21.23 7.06 -6.28
C SER A 65 -21.68 8.03 -5.17
N GLY A 66 -21.40 9.34 -5.30
CA GLY A 66 -21.74 10.33 -4.28
C GLY A 66 -20.85 10.27 -3.04
N GLY A 67 -19.61 9.80 -3.18
CA GLY A 67 -18.56 9.82 -2.15
C GLY A 67 -18.48 8.57 -1.28
N THR A 68 -19.37 7.59 -1.44
CA THR A 68 -19.29 6.30 -0.75
C THR A 68 -19.64 5.17 -1.70
N PHE A 69 -18.84 4.11 -1.71
CA PHE A 69 -18.95 2.98 -2.64
C PHE A 69 -18.75 1.65 -1.93
N MET A 70 -19.58 0.66 -2.25
CA MET A 70 -19.44 -0.72 -1.76
C MET A 70 -18.79 -1.58 -2.85
N PHE A 71 -17.51 -1.87 -2.66
CA PHE A 71 -16.80 -2.83 -3.49
C PHE A 71 -17.20 -4.26 -3.10
N LYS A 72 -17.52 -5.09 -4.10
CA LYS A 72 -17.90 -6.49 -3.92
C LYS A 72 -16.80 -7.42 -4.41
N GLY A 73 -16.27 -8.24 -3.51
CA GLY A 73 -15.28 -9.26 -3.84
C GLY A 73 -15.90 -10.52 -4.45
N PRO A 74 -15.08 -11.55 -4.74
CA PRO A 74 -15.56 -12.88 -5.10
C PRO A 74 -16.47 -13.48 -4.02
N TRP A 75 -17.52 -14.20 -4.41
CA TRP A 75 -18.57 -14.67 -3.49
C TRP A 75 -18.07 -15.63 -2.39
N PHE A 76 -16.98 -16.34 -2.67
CA PHE A 76 -16.37 -17.29 -1.74
C PHE A 76 -15.31 -16.64 -0.84
N THR A 77 -15.16 -15.31 -0.92
CA THR A 77 -14.23 -14.52 -0.12
C THR A 77 -15.00 -13.49 0.70
N ASN A 78 -14.48 -13.08 1.85
CA ASN A 78 -15.10 -12.05 2.70
C ASN A 78 -14.38 -10.70 2.54
N VAL A 79 -14.24 -10.23 1.30
CA VAL A 79 -13.40 -9.07 0.92
C VAL A 79 -14.22 -7.90 0.39
N ASP A 80 -15.50 -7.85 0.78
CA ASP A 80 -16.33 -6.68 0.53
C ASP A 80 -15.76 -5.48 1.28
N MET A 81 -15.62 -4.35 0.59
CA MET A 81 -15.01 -3.14 1.14
C MET A 81 -15.93 -1.94 0.96
N LEU A 82 -16.23 -1.26 2.07
CA LEU A 82 -16.86 0.05 2.04
C LEU A 82 -15.77 1.11 1.89
N ILE A 83 -15.77 1.80 0.76
CA ILE A 83 -14.82 2.87 0.43
C ILE A 83 -15.58 4.18 0.55
N THR A 84 -15.01 5.17 1.25
CA THR A 84 -15.70 6.45 1.45
C THR A 84 -14.72 7.61 1.51
N CYS A 85 -15.09 8.74 0.88
CA CYS A 85 -14.48 10.04 1.04
C CYS A 85 -15.43 11.05 1.73
N ASP A 86 -16.59 10.59 2.22
CA ASP A 86 -17.51 11.43 2.97
C ASP A 86 -16.89 11.84 4.32
N PRO A 87 -16.77 13.14 4.62
CA PRO A 87 -16.08 13.60 5.83
C PRO A 87 -16.77 13.17 7.13
N THR A 88 -18.09 12.96 7.12
CA THR A 88 -18.86 12.46 8.27
C THR A 88 -18.49 11.00 8.55
N ASN A 89 -18.40 10.18 7.51
CA ASN A 89 -17.97 8.79 7.62
C ASN A 89 -16.50 8.70 8.07
N VAL A 90 -15.62 9.50 7.48
CA VAL A 90 -14.19 9.57 7.85
C VAL A 90 -14.03 9.97 9.31
N HIS A 91 -14.74 10.99 9.77
CA HIS A 91 -14.72 11.40 11.18
C HIS A 91 -15.26 10.31 12.11
N TYR A 92 -16.34 9.62 11.70
CA TYR A 92 -16.89 8.53 12.47
C TYR A 92 -15.89 7.37 12.64
N ILE A 93 -15.27 6.95 11.54
CA ILE A 93 -14.33 5.82 11.49
C ILE A 93 -13.01 6.16 12.18
N LEU A 94 -12.40 7.30 11.85
CA LEU A 94 -11.04 7.63 12.29
C LEU A 94 -10.98 8.41 13.61
N SER A 95 -12.11 8.83 14.17
CA SER A 95 -12.14 9.61 15.42
C SER A 95 -13.21 9.13 16.40
N LYS A 96 -14.48 9.26 16.04
CA LYS A 96 -15.59 9.05 17.01
C LYS A 96 -15.71 7.60 17.47
N ASN A 97 -15.48 6.63 16.58
CA ASN A 97 -15.68 5.21 16.84
C ASN A 97 -14.47 4.35 16.45
N PHE A 98 -13.26 4.92 16.52
CA PHE A 98 -12.01 4.31 16.05
C PHE A 98 -11.76 2.88 16.56
N LEU A 99 -12.03 2.62 17.85
CA LEU A 99 -11.79 1.31 18.45
C LEU A 99 -12.65 0.18 17.85
N ASN A 100 -13.77 0.51 17.21
CA ASN A 100 -14.63 -0.47 16.52
C ASN A 100 -14.20 -0.73 15.08
N PHE A 101 -13.25 0.04 14.53
CA PHE A 101 -12.71 -0.14 13.18
C PHE A 101 -11.26 -0.65 13.25
N GLY A 102 -11.08 -1.81 13.89
CA GLY A 102 -9.81 -2.54 13.88
C GLY A 102 -9.45 -3.01 12.46
N ARG A 103 -8.16 -3.22 12.22
CA ARG A 103 -7.62 -3.70 10.94
C ARG A 103 -7.81 -5.21 10.78
N GLY A 104 -7.86 -5.92 11.89
CA GLY A 104 -8.18 -7.34 11.95
C GLY A 104 -7.04 -8.28 11.53
N PRO A 105 -7.25 -9.60 11.64
CA PRO A 105 -6.19 -10.60 11.47
C PRO A 105 -5.57 -10.63 10.07
N GLN A 106 -6.35 -10.36 9.02
CA GLN A 106 -5.87 -10.36 7.64
C GLN A 106 -4.84 -9.25 7.40
N PHE A 107 -5.09 -8.06 7.94
CA PHE A 107 -4.13 -6.95 7.88
C PHE A 107 -2.82 -7.31 8.59
N LYS A 108 -2.91 -7.92 9.78
CA LYS A 108 -1.73 -8.35 10.52
C LYS A 108 -0.89 -9.39 9.77
N LYS A 109 -1.52 -10.35 9.09
CA LYS A 109 -0.83 -11.32 8.22
C LYS A 109 -0.12 -10.65 7.05
N MET A 110 -0.78 -9.69 6.42
CA MET A 110 -0.25 -8.96 5.27
C MET A 110 1.03 -8.19 5.62
N PHE A 111 1.07 -7.60 6.80
CA PHE A 111 2.21 -6.82 7.31
C PHE A 111 3.05 -7.60 8.33
N ALA A 112 3.00 -8.94 8.33
CA ALA A 112 3.67 -9.75 9.35
C ALA A 112 5.18 -9.46 9.46
N ASP A 113 5.82 -9.11 8.33
CA ASP A 113 7.25 -8.77 8.26
C ASP A 113 7.60 -7.49 9.04
N LEU A 114 6.62 -6.62 9.33
CA LEU A 114 6.79 -5.42 10.15
C LEU A 114 6.66 -5.70 11.67
N GLY A 115 6.44 -6.97 12.06
CA GLY A 115 6.30 -7.38 13.46
C GLY A 115 5.07 -6.78 14.16
N ASP A 116 5.11 -6.69 15.49
CA ASP A 116 4.00 -6.16 16.31
C ASP A 116 4.13 -4.65 16.61
N GLY A 117 4.82 -3.91 15.73
CA GLY A 117 4.99 -2.46 15.85
C GLY A 117 3.69 -1.68 15.67
N ILE A 118 3.78 -0.34 15.74
CA ILE A 118 2.63 0.57 15.71
C ILE A 118 1.72 0.43 14.48
N PHE A 119 2.23 -0.12 13.39
CA PHE A 119 1.47 -0.42 12.18
C PHE A 119 0.56 -1.64 12.33
N ASN A 120 0.92 -2.62 13.17
CA ASN A 120 0.18 -3.87 13.38
C ASN A 120 -0.47 -3.99 14.77
N ALA A 121 -0.04 -3.17 15.73
CA ALA A 121 -0.66 -3.11 17.05
C ALA A 121 -2.12 -2.64 16.95
N GLU A 122 -2.96 -3.16 17.84
CA GLU A 122 -4.38 -2.78 17.99
C GLU A 122 -4.73 -2.49 19.46
N GLY A 123 -5.88 -1.86 19.69
CA GLY A 123 -6.44 -1.62 21.01
C GLY A 123 -5.52 -0.84 21.96
N GLU A 124 -5.43 -1.30 23.20
CA GLU A 124 -4.63 -0.66 24.25
C GLU A 124 -3.14 -0.62 23.91
N PHE A 125 -2.60 -1.71 23.34
CA PHE A 125 -1.19 -1.80 23.00
C PHE A 125 -0.79 -0.76 21.94
N TRP A 126 -1.62 -0.57 20.91
CA TRP A 126 -1.46 0.54 19.97
C TRP A 126 -1.52 1.90 20.65
N GLY A 127 -2.44 2.08 21.60
CA GLY A 127 -2.58 3.31 22.38
C GLY A 127 -1.32 3.65 23.18
N ILE A 128 -0.69 2.65 23.80
CA ILE A 128 0.57 2.80 24.53
C ILE A 128 1.69 3.20 23.57
N GLN A 129 1.90 2.44 22.49
CA GLN A 129 2.94 2.74 21.49
C GLN A 129 2.77 4.15 20.92
N ARG A 130 1.54 4.52 20.53
CA ARG A 130 1.24 5.85 19.99
C ARG A 130 1.52 6.97 20.98
N LYS A 131 1.12 6.83 22.24
CA LYS A 131 1.40 7.83 23.29
C LYS A 131 2.90 8.00 23.49
N THR A 132 3.64 6.90 23.56
CA THR A 132 5.11 6.93 23.71
C THR A 132 5.77 7.61 22.52
N THR A 133 5.44 7.21 21.29
CA THR A 133 5.99 7.85 20.07
C THR A 133 5.64 9.33 20.00
N GLN A 134 4.40 9.71 20.32
CA GLN A 134 3.99 11.11 20.37
C GLN A 134 4.80 11.89 21.41
N ALA A 135 5.02 11.34 22.61
CA ALA A 135 5.83 11.99 23.64
C ALA A 135 7.26 12.26 23.16
N VAL A 136 7.89 11.27 22.49
CA VAL A 136 9.22 11.43 21.89
C VAL A 136 9.23 12.55 20.84
N PHE A 137 8.29 12.54 19.90
CA PHE A 137 8.24 13.55 18.83
C PHE A 137 7.88 14.96 19.33
N HIS A 138 7.18 15.08 20.45
CA HIS A 138 6.89 16.38 21.06
C HIS A 138 8.03 16.91 21.92
N HIS A 139 8.96 16.04 22.34
CA HIS A 139 10.09 16.42 23.17
C HIS A 139 10.99 17.44 22.44
N SER A 140 11.33 18.55 23.11
CA SER A 140 12.13 19.62 22.52
C SER A 140 13.52 19.14 22.08
N GLY A 141 14.14 18.24 22.84
CA GLY A 141 15.42 17.63 22.47
C GLY A 141 15.36 16.87 21.15
N PHE A 142 14.28 16.12 20.91
CA PHE A 142 14.10 15.39 19.64
C PHE A 142 13.90 16.36 18.47
N LYS A 143 13.08 17.41 18.65
CA LYS A 143 12.87 18.44 17.62
C LYS A 143 14.16 19.18 17.27
N ASN A 144 14.96 19.54 18.28
CA ASN A 144 16.25 20.18 18.06
C ASN A 144 17.21 19.25 17.32
N PHE A 145 17.28 17.99 17.73
CA PHE A 145 18.10 16.99 17.05
C PHE A 145 17.68 16.79 15.59
N LEU A 146 16.37 16.67 15.32
CA LEU A 146 15.82 16.62 13.96
C LEU A 146 16.26 17.81 13.11
N VAL A 147 16.11 19.04 13.62
CA VAL A 147 16.51 20.25 12.88
C VAL A 147 18.02 20.25 12.60
N MET A 148 18.83 19.92 13.60
CA MET A 148 20.29 19.86 13.47
C MET A 148 20.72 18.80 12.45
N SER A 149 20.26 17.57 12.59
CA SER A 149 20.60 16.46 11.69
C SER A 149 20.12 16.71 10.26
N THR A 150 18.93 17.29 10.10
CA THR A 150 18.41 17.70 8.78
C THR A 150 19.32 18.74 8.14
N ARG A 151 19.65 19.81 8.89
CA ARG A 151 20.52 20.87 8.40
C ARG A 151 21.89 20.33 7.99
N ASP A 152 22.49 19.51 8.83
CA ASP A 152 23.79 18.90 8.56
C ASP A 152 23.77 18.07 7.28
N LYS A 153 22.72 17.26 7.09
CA LYS A 153 22.54 16.42 5.91
C LYS A 153 22.28 17.23 4.64
N VAL A 154 21.58 18.36 4.74
CA VAL A 154 21.42 19.29 3.61
C VAL A 154 22.76 19.91 3.23
N GLU A 155 23.48 20.48 4.19
CA GLU A 155 24.72 21.24 3.95
C GLU A 155 25.87 20.33 3.46
N LYS A 156 26.01 19.15 4.04
CA LYS A 156 27.12 18.22 3.76
C LYS A 156 26.80 17.13 2.75
N GLY A 157 25.52 16.81 2.54
CA GLY A 157 25.07 15.80 1.59
C GLY A 157 24.44 16.44 0.37
N MET A 158 23.19 16.90 0.51
CA MET A 158 22.35 17.31 -0.62
C MET A 158 22.97 18.45 -1.45
N ILE A 159 23.45 19.52 -0.81
CA ILE A 159 24.08 20.64 -1.52
C ILE A 159 25.36 20.21 -2.21
N GLN A 160 26.18 19.35 -1.58
CA GLN A 160 27.43 18.89 -2.17
C GLN A 160 27.19 18.04 -3.42
N VAL A 161 26.23 17.12 -3.38
CA VAL A 161 25.85 16.30 -4.54
C VAL A 161 25.32 17.19 -5.67
N LEU A 162 24.39 18.10 -5.37
CA LEU A 162 23.79 18.99 -6.37
C LEU A 162 24.81 19.94 -7.00
N ASP A 163 25.74 20.49 -6.22
CA ASP A 163 26.82 21.34 -6.73
C ASP A 163 27.79 20.53 -7.61
N HIS A 164 28.11 19.30 -7.23
CA HIS A 164 28.97 18.41 -8.00
C HIS A 164 28.37 18.04 -9.36
N VAL A 165 27.12 17.56 -9.38
CA VAL A 165 26.46 17.16 -10.64
C VAL A 165 26.22 18.37 -11.54
N SER A 166 25.89 19.54 -10.96
CA SER A 166 25.75 20.80 -11.70
C SER A 166 27.07 21.22 -12.38
N LYS A 167 28.20 21.17 -11.67
CA LYS A 167 29.51 21.51 -12.21
C LYS A 167 29.95 20.57 -13.34
N LEU A 168 29.57 19.29 -13.26
CA LEU A 168 29.91 18.29 -14.27
C LEU A 168 28.88 18.20 -15.41
N GLY A 169 27.74 18.87 -15.29
CA GLY A 169 26.64 18.78 -16.26
C GLY A 169 26.03 17.37 -16.32
N ILE A 170 25.97 16.68 -15.17
CA ILE A 170 25.40 15.34 -15.05
C ILE A 170 23.97 15.45 -14.54
N ASP A 171 23.07 14.67 -15.13
CA ASP A 171 21.69 14.56 -14.67
C ASP A 171 21.62 13.68 -13.40
N VAL A 172 20.78 14.08 -12.45
CA VAL A 172 20.52 13.32 -11.22
C VAL A 172 19.02 13.09 -11.06
N ASP A 173 18.64 11.88 -10.62
CA ASP A 173 17.27 11.60 -10.23
C ASP A 173 16.96 12.22 -8.86
N LEU A 174 16.09 13.23 -8.85
CA LEU A 174 15.66 13.89 -7.62
C LEU A 174 14.87 12.96 -6.69
N GLN A 175 14.17 11.96 -7.23
CA GLN A 175 13.46 10.99 -6.41
C GLN A 175 14.44 10.17 -5.58
N GLU A 176 15.48 9.62 -6.22
CA GLU A 176 16.52 8.86 -5.53
C GLU A 176 17.26 9.73 -4.51
N LEU A 177 17.57 10.97 -4.87
CA LEU A 177 18.25 11.92 -3.99
C LEU A 177 17.44 12.20 -2.70
N ILE A 178 16.13 12.46 -2.85
CA ILE A 178 15.23 12.71 -1.72
C ILE A 178 15.02 11.43 -0.88
N GLN A 179 14.96 10.26 -1.52
CA GLN A 179 14.87 8.98 -0.81
C GLN A 179 16.12 8.72 0.05
N ARG A 180 17.32 8.93 -0.50
CA ARG A 180 18.59 8.84 0.25
C ARG A 180 18.64 9.82 1.41
N PHE A 181 18.21 11.07 1.18
CA PHE A 181 18.11 12.09 2.23
C PHE A 181 17.19 11.64 3.38
N ALA A 182 15.98 11.18 3.06
CA ALA A 182 15.02 10.72 4.05
C ALA A 182 15.50 9.48 4.81
N PHE A 183 16.17 8.56 4.12
CA PHE A 183 16.74 7.36 4.72
C PHE A 183 17.86 7.70 5.70
N ASP A 184 18.86 8.48 5.29
CA ASP A 184 19.98 8.88 6.15
C ASP A 184 19.47 9.62 7.40
N ILE A 185 18.53 10.55 7.24
CA ILE A 185 17.93 11.27 8.39
C ILE A 185 17.21 10.30 9.31
N THR A 186 16.46 9.34 8.77
CA THR A 186 15.76 8.35 9.58
C THR A 186 16.73 7.48 10.37
N CYS A 187 17.83 7.02 9.76
CA CYS A 187 18.88 6.26 10.45
C CYS A 187 19.57 7.09 11.53
N VAL A 188 19.90 8.35 11.28
CA VAL A 188 20.48 9.23 12.30
C VAL A 188 19.51 9.44 13.46
N LEU A 189 18.22 9.65 13.18
CA LEU A 189 17.22 9.91 14.21
C LEU A 189 16.89 8.68 15.08
N LEU A 190 16.83 7.49 14.47
CA LEU A 190 16.36 6.28 15.13
C LEU A 190 17.50 5.40 15.64
N LEU A 191 18.64 5.41 14.97
CA LEU A 191 19.76 4.49 15.21
C LEU A 191 21.05 5.21 15.62
N ASP A 192 21.06 6.56 15.63
CA ASP A 192 22.26 7.39 15.88
C ASP A 192 23.43 7.01 14.97
N TYR A 193 23.10 6.60 13.74
CA TYR A 193 24.05 6.12 12.75
C TYR A 193 23.75 6.77 11.39
N ASP A 194 24.80 7.29 10.75
CA ASP A 194 24.72 7.85 9.40
C ASP A 194 25.22 6.84 8.37
N PRO A 195 24.34 6.29 7.51
CA PRO A 195 24.75 5.42 6.41
C PRO A 195 25.58 6.14 5.34
N ALA A 196 25.55 7.48 5.33
CA ALA A 196 26.17 8.33 4.32
C ALA A 196 25.78 7.93 2.88
N SER A 197 24.54 7.49 2.68
CA SER A 197 24.05 7.12 1.34
C SER A 197 23.90 8.35 0.43
N LEU A 198 23.75 9.54 1.01
CA LEU A 198 23.72 10.81 0.30
C LEU A 198 25.11 11.49 0.36
N SER A 199 25.99 11.12 -0.55
CA SER A 199 27.32 11.72 -0.72
C SER A 199 27.71 11.87 -2.19
N VAL A 200 28.79 12.62 -2.47
CA VAL A 200 29.27 12.89 -3.83
C VAL A 200 29.69 11.61 -4.56
N GLU A 201 30.22 10.62 -3.83
CA GLU A 201 30.58 9.31 -4.35
C GLU A 201 29.36 8.52 -4.86
N PHE A 202 28.16 8.92 -4.42
CA PHE A 202 26.87 8.34 -4.79
C PHE A 202 26.88 6.79 -4.72
N PRO A 203 27.16 6.22 -3.52
CA PRO A 203 27.36 4.77 -3.36
C PRO A 203 26.09 3.99 -3.72
N ASP A 204 26.24 2.69 -3.97
CA ASP A 204 25.08 1.81 -4.17
C ASP A 204 24.12 1.88 -2.97
N PHE A 205 22.81 1.90 -3.25
CA PHE A 205 21.76 2.11 -2.25
C PHE A 205 20.80 0.92 -2.23
N PRO A 206 21.24 -0.24 -1.71
CA PRO A 206 20.47 -1.48 -1.75
C PRO A 206 19.15 -1.37 -0.99
N PHE A 207 19.07 -0.49 0.01
CA PHE A 207 17.82 -0.24 0.74
C PHE A 207 16.69 0.24 -0.16
N ASN A 208 16.95 1.10 -1.16
CA ASN A 208 15.89 1.58 -2.06
C ASN A 208 15.22 0.42 -2.80
N ARG A 209 16.05 -0.50 -3.33
CA ARG A 209 15.57 -1.68 -4.03
C ARG A 209 14.83 -2.62 -3.10
N ALA A 210 15.41 -2.94 -1.95
CA ALA A 210 14.80 -3.83 -0.96
C ALA A 210 13.46 -3.27 -0.44
N PHE A 211 13.38 -1.95 -0.25
CA PHE A 211 12.15 -1.28 0.18
C PHE A 211 11.07 -1.35 -0.90
N ALA A 212 11.41 -1.05 -2.15
CA ALA A 212 10.49 -1.17 -3.28
C ALA A 212 9.96 -2.61 -3.46
N GLU A 213 10.85 -3.62 -3.37
CA GLU A 213 10.46 -5.03 -3.43
C GLU A 213 9.54 -5.43 -2.27
N ALA A 214 9.80 -4.92 -1.06
CA ALA A 214 8.96 -5.18 0.11
C ALA A 214 7.58 -4.52 -0.05
N GLU A 215 7.50 -3.28 -0.52
CA GLU A 215 6.24 -2.58 -0.80
C GLU A 215 5.42 -3.32 -1.87
N GLU A 216 6.07 -3.74 -2.96
CA GLU A 216 5.44 -4.51 -4.03
C GLU A 216 4.91 -5.84 -3.49
N ALA A 217 5.69 -6.57 -2.68
CA ALA A 217 5.26 -7.83 -2.07
C ALA A 217 4.08 -7.65 -1.09
N ILE A 218 4.04 -6.56 -0.32
CA ILE A 218 2.91 -6.23 0.57
C ILE A 218 1.67 -5.89 -0.26
N PHE A 219 1.83 -5.08 -1.32
CA PHE A 219 0.74 -4.70 -2.22
C PHE A 219 0.14 -5.92 -2.93
N PHE A 220 0.98 -6.83 -3.46
CA PHE A 220 0.51 -8.08 -4.02
C PHE A 220 -0.16 -8.97 -2.98
N ARG A 221 0.34 -9.05 -1.74
CA ARG A 221 -0.37 -9.78 -0.67
C ARG A 221 -1.73 -9.16 -0.38
N HIS A 222 -1.89 -7.84 -0.48
CA HIS A 222 -3.19 -7.18 -0.36
C HIS A 222 -4.16 -7.60 -1.47
N ILE A 223 -3.67 -7.64 -2.72
CA ILE A 223 -4.46 -7.89 -3.94
C ILE A 223 -4.54 -9.38 -4.30
N ALA A 224 -3.74 -10.27 -3.73
CA ALA A 224 -3.75 -11.70 -4.03
C ALA A 224 -4.04 -12.55 -2.78
N GLY A 225 -3.48 -12.17 -1.63
CA GLY A 225 -3.62 -12.89 -0.36
C GLY A 225 -5.04 -12.83 0.22
N SER A 226 -5.82 -11.80 -0.12
CA SER A 226 -7.25 -11.73 0.19
C SER A 226 -8.10 -12.77 -0.59
N TYR A 227 -7.54 -13.41 -1.63
CA TYR A 227 -8.23 -14.37 -2.51
C TYR A 227 -7.82 -15.83 -2.31
N LEU A 228 -6.68 -16.09 -1.65
CA LEU A 228 -6.16 -17.44 -1.43
C LEU A 228 -6.56 -18.03 -0.07
N GLU A 229 -7.03 -17.22 0.87
CA GLU A 229 -7.64 -17.71 2.11
C GLU A 229 -9.12 -18.04 1.86
N VAL A 230 -9.39 -19.23 1.30
CA VAL A 230 -10.71 -19.84 1.36
C VAL A 230 -11.07 -19.95 2.85
N PRO A 231 -12.23 -19.43 3.31
CA PRO A 231 -12.60 -19.56 4.71
C PRO A 231 -12.75 -21.06 5.01
N THR A 232 -11.81 -21.61 5.78
CA THR A 232 -12.04 -22.88 6.46
C THR A 232 -13.24 -22.67 7.36
N VAL A 233 -14.36 -23.28 6.96
CA VAL A 233 -15.60 -23.33 7.73
C VAL A 233 -15.22 -23.64 9.17
N ALA A 234 -15.49 -22.71 10.07
CA ALA A 234 -15.37 -22.93 11.50
C ALA A 234 -16.23 -24.15 11.84
N SER A 235 -15.57 -25.29 12.06
CA SER A 235 -16.17 -26.47 12.63
C SER A 235 -16.59 -26.12 14.05
N ASN A 236 -17.88 -25.83 14.24
CA ASN A 236 -18.50 -25.85 15.56
C ASN A 236 -18.25 -27.22 16.22
N ARG A 237 -17.46 -27.21 17.29
CA ARG A 237 -17.58 -28.14 18.42
C ARG A 237 -17.26 -27.39 19.70
#